data_AF-A0A812GCK8-F1
#
_entry.id   AF-A0A812GCK8-F1
#
_cell.length_a   1.000
_cell.length_b   1.000
_cell.length_c   1.000
_cell.angle_alpha   90.00
_cell.angle_beta   90.00
_cell.angle_gamma   90.00
#
_symmetry.space_group_name_H-M   'P 1'
#
loop_
_entity.id
_entity.type
_entity.pdbx_description
1 polymer ?
#
loop_
_entity_poly.entity_id
_entity_poly.type
_entity_poly.pdbx_seq_one_letter_code
_entity_poly.pdbx_strand_id
1 'polypeptide(L)'
;MHAWRSLTIRSTGTGAASHRHQRGFSARPAILWAPGLVETDDRRYERLGAKIRAMCRDSAGPGYCVVGARGEIALGNTLRGLASASELAKSPIEFMVRWHEEQEGRALRFRCQIHESWGEWKQRWFQLDSRVRKPLSVTPNTDVEKLAEAMAVTHRKLSGVAFELNPNNNAVLSIAAKALATTPRKAHREEIGAGLVCALRWPSMDHKEASTRVYGHVYWRTPPDENWEVPPQSGRTASSPARDSG
;
A
#
# COMPACT_ATOMS: atom_id res chain seq x y z
N MET A 1 -32.64 -37.23 51.49
CA MET A 1 -32.35 -38.09 50.32
C MET A 1 -30.91 -37.84 49.88
N HIS A 2 -30.10 -38.90 49.91
CA HIS A 2 -28.78 -39.12 49.29
C HIS A 2 -27.69 -38.02 49.45
N ALA A 3 -26.78 -38.16 50.41
CA ALA A 3 -25.54 -38.94 50.34
C ALA A 3 -24.47 -38.30 49.43
N TRP A 4 -23.55 -37.56 50.05
CA TRP A 4 -22.28 -37.19 49.42
C TRP A 4 -21.14 -37.86 50.20
N ARG A 5 -20.52 -38.84 49.55
CA ARG A 5 -19.34 -39.55 50.05
C ARG A 5 -18.12 -38.64 49.93
N SER A 6 -17.34 -38.62 51.01
CA SER A 6 -15.94 -38.18 50.99
C SER A 6 -15.09 -39.19 50.20
N LEU A 7 -14.20 -38.69 49.34
CA LEU A 7 -12.93 -39.36 49.08
C LEU A 7 -11.85 -38.28 48.89
N THR A 8 -11.04 -38.09 49.92
CA THR A 8 -9.80 -37.32 49.87
C THR A 8 -8.68 -38.26 49.47
N ILE A 9 -8.01 -38.00 48.35
CA ILE A 9 -6.67 -38.53 48.07
C ILE A 9 -5.78 -37.31 47.78
N ARG A 10 -4.75 -37.13 48.61
CA ARG A 10 -3.73 -36.09 48.45
C ARG A 10 -2.66 -36.56 47.46
N SER A 11 -2.27 -35.61 46.60
CA SER A 11 -0.90 -35.28 46.17
C SER A 11 -0.03 -36.38 45.53
N THR A 12 0.34 -36.15 44.27
CA THR A 12 1.72 -35.77 43.93
C THR A 12 1.70 -34.86 42.72
N GLY A 13 2.45 -33.76 42.79
CA GLY A 13 2.45 -32.70 41.80
C GLY A 13 2.98 -33.13 40.44
N THR A 14 2.49 -32.44 39.42
CA THR A 14 3.28 -31.97 38.28
C THR A 14 2.40 -30.94 37.60
N GLY A 15 2.80 -29.67 37.73
CA GLY A 15 2.14 -28.55 37.07
C GLY A 15 2.29 -28.72 35.57
N ALA A 16 1.29 -29.33 34.94
CA ALA A 16 1.07 -29.24 33.51
C ALA A 16 0.63 -27.80 33.23
N ALA A 17 1.62 -26.91 33.10
CA ALA A 17 1.45 -25.62 32.47
C ALA A 17 0.82 -25.89 31.11
N SER A 18 -0.47 -25.57 30.99
CA SER A 18 -1.16 -25.56 29.72
C SER A 18 -0.38 -24.60 28.83
N HIS A 19 0.38 -25.19 27.90
CA HIS A 19 1.01 -24.52 26.77
C HIS A 19 -0.10 -23.96 25.88
N ARG A 20 -0.74 -22.89 26.35
CA ARG A 20 -1.40 -21.94 25.49
C ARG A 20 -0.28 -21.37 24.64
N HIS A 21 -0.15 -21.87 23.42
CA HIS A 21 0.65 -21.25 22.38
C HIS A 21 0.24 -19.78 22.31
N GLN A 22 0.98 -18.93 23.03
CA GLN A 22 1.18 -17.55 22.63
C GLN A 22 1.84 -17.68 21.27
N ARG A 23 1.03 -17.69 20.20
CA ARG A 23 1.52 -17.33 18.89
C ARG A 23 2.11 -15.94 19.10
N GLY A 24 3.44 -15.88 19.19
CA GLY A 24 4.14 -14.62 19.23
C GLY A 24 3.56 -13.78 18.11
N PHE A 25 3.04 -12.60 18.43
CA PHE A 25 2.79 -11.57 17.44
C PHE A 25 4.11 -11.39 16.71
N SER A 26 4.25 -12.00 15.53
CA SER A 26 5.41 -11.75 14.67
C SER A 26 5.40 -10.25 14.45
N ALA A 27 6.45 -9.56 14.91
CA ALA A 27 6.52 -8.11 14.85
C ALA A 27 6.11 -7.64 13.44
N ARG A 28 5.05 -6.84 13.38
CA ARG A 28 4.47 -6.34 12.12
C ARG A 28 5.60 -5.72 11.30
N PRO A 29 5.79 -6.12 10.03
CA PRO A 29 6.80 -5.49 9.20
C PRO A 29 6.42 -4.02 9.02
N ALA A 30 7.39 -3.14 9.30
CA ALA A 30 7.17 -1.70 9.17
C ALA A 30 6.93 -1.27 7.71
N ILE A 31 7.47 -2.06 6.76
CA ILE A 31 7.32 -1.89 5.31
C ILE A 31 7.04 -3.26 4.67
N LEU A 32 6.01 -3.34 3.83
CA LEU A 32 5.78 -4.46 2.93
C LEU A 32 6.56 -4.26 1.64
N TRP A 33 7.60 -5.04 1.40
CA TRP A 33 8.33 -4.96 0.13
C TRP A 33 7.62 -5.68 -0.99
N ALA A 34 7.39 -4.97 -2.10
CA ALA A 34 6.79 -5.53 -3.30
C ALA A 34 7.77 -6.47 -4.03
N PRO A 35 7.29 -7.59 -4.61
CA PRO A 35 8.14 -8.55 -5.28
C PRO A 35 8.72 -7.99 -6.59
N GLY A 36 10.04 -8.14 -6.78
CA GLY A 36 10.77 -7.63 -7.95
C GLY A 36 10.98 -8.61 -9.11
N LEU A 37 10.36 -9.78 -9.09
CA LEU A 37 10.52 -10.81 -10.12
C LEU A 37 9.40 -10.72 -11.15
N VAL A 38 9.75 -10.85 -12.45
CA VAL A 38 8.77 -11.05 -13.53
C VAL A 38 8.28 -12.48 -13.40
N GLU A 39 7.19 -12.67 -12.67
CA GLU A 39 6.53 -13.96 -12.63
C GLU A 39 5.19 -13.87 -13.33
N THR A 40 4.88 -14.92 -14.09
CA THR A 40 3.68 -15.10 -14.90
C THR A 40 2.43 -15.42 -14.08
N ASP A 41 2.53 -15.45 -12.75
CA ASP A 41 1.44 -15.82 -11.85
C ASP A 41 0.85 -14.59 -11.16
N ASP A 42 -0.34 -14.20 -11.62
CA ASP A 42 -1.17 -13.11 -11.11
C ASP A 42 -1.39 -13.19 -9.58
N ARG A 43 -1.29 -14.39 -9.00
CA ARG A 43 -1.52 -14.65 -7.57
C ARG A 43 -0.60 -13.86 -6.63
N ARG A 44 0.57 -13.38 -7.08
CA ARG A 44 1.50 -12.66 -6.18
C ARG A 44 1.08 -11.23 -5.88
N TYR A 45 0.62 -10.46 -6.87
CA TYR A 45 0.12 -9.11 -6.59
C TYR A 45 -1.24 -9.16 -5.88
N GLU A 46 -2.04 -10.21 -6.08
CA GLU A 46 -3.25 -10.46 -5.30
C GLU A 46 -2.93 -10.74 -3.82
N ARG A 47 -1.91 -11.55 -3.54
CA ARG A 47 -1.41 -11.75 -2.16
C ARG A 47 -0.91 -10.46 -1.53
N LEU A 48 -0.21 -9.62 -2.31
CA LEU A 48 0.20 -8.29 -1.85
C LEU A 48 -1.03 -7.43 -1.55
N GLY A 49 -2.03 -7.42 -2.44
CA GLY A 49 -3.28 -6.69 -2.26
C GLY A 49 -4.06 -7.14 -1.02
N ALA A 50 -4.15 -8.45 -0.78
CA ALA A 50 -4.77 -9.01 0.41
C ALA A 50 -4.07 -8.55 1.70
N LYS A 51 -2.72 -8.49 1.70
CA LYS A 51 -1.95 -7.97 2.85
C LYS A 51 -2.16 -6.47 3.06
N ILE A 52 -2.13 -5.68 1.99
CA ILE A 52 -2.40 -4.23 2.06
C ILE A 52 -3.78 -3.99 2.66
N ARG A 53 -4.81 -4.65 2.12
CA ARG A 53 -6.19 -4.58 2.65
C ARG A 53 -6.25 -4.93 4.13
N ALA A 54 -5.64 -6.05 4.53
CA ALA A 54 -5.68 -6.49 5.92
C ALA A 54 -5.05 -5.43 6.85
N MET A 55 -3.91 -4.86 6.47
CA MET A 55 -3.22 -3.84 7.26
C MET A 55 -3.95 -2.50 7.31
N CYS A 56 -4.61 -2.07 6.22
CA CYS A 56 -5.40 -0.83 6.19
C CYS A 56 -6.74 -0.94 6.91
N ARG A 57 -7.28 -2.16 7.10
CA ARG A 57 -8.51 -2.41 7.86
C ARG A 57 -8.27 -2.72 9.34
N ASP A 58 -7.02 -2.92 9.71
CA ASP A 58 -6.65 -3.31 11.06
C ASP A 58 -6.85 -2.13 12.03
N SER A 59 -7.97 -2.16 12.75
CA SER A 59 -8.35 -1.19 13.77
C SER A 59 -7.55 -1.34 15.08
N ALA A 60 -6.89 -2.48 15.30
CA ALA A 60 -5.99 -2.68 16.44
C ALA A 60 -4.56 -2.20 16.13
N GLY A 61 -4.26 -1.97 14.85
CA GLY A 61 -3.02 -1.39 14.38
C GLY A 61 -3.18 0.09 13.99
N PRO A 62 -2.18 0.66 13.31
CA PRO A 62 -2.17 2.08 12.95
C PRO A 62 -3.18 2.45 11.84
N GLY A 63 -3.99 1.51 11.33
CA GLY A 63 -4.95 1.78 10.25
C GLY A 63 -4.34 2.12 8.88
N TYR A 64 -3.01 1.99 8.72
CA TYR A 64 -2.31 2.19 7.45
C TYR A 64 -1.29 1.09 7.16
N CYS A 65 -0.86 1.06 5.90
CA CYS A 65 0.19 0.17 5.38
C CYS A 65 1.24 1.00 4.64
N VAL A 66 2.53 0.65 4.76
CA VAL A 66 3.59 1.20 3.91
C VAL A 66 4.11 0.09 3.01
N VAL A 67 4.05 0.30 1.70
CA VAL A 67 4.60 -0.62 0.69
C VAL A 67 5.87 0.00 0.12
N GLY A 68 6.97 -0.74 0.12
CA GLY A 68 8.23 -0.33 -0.49
C GLY A 68 8.46 -1.04 -1.83
N ALA A 69 9.02 -0.35 -2.81
CA ALA A 69 9.32 -0.95 -4.11
C ALA A 69 10.60 -0.38 -4.73
N ARG A 70 11.37 -1.26 -5.38
CA ARG A 70 12.61 -0.94 -6.12
C ARG A 70 12.59 -1.57 -7.51
N GLY A 71 13.00 -0.80 -8.51
CA GLY A 71 13.01 -1.25 -9.89
C GLY A 71 11.62 -1.33 -10.53
N GLU A 72 11.61 -1.48 -11.86
CA GLU A 72 10.40 -1.37 -12.67
C GLU A 72 9.32 -2.39 -12.30
N ILE A 73 9.73 -3.64 -12.09
CA ILE A 73 8.80 -4.75 -11.87
C ILE A 73 8.11 -4.62 -10.51
N ALA A 74 8.86 -4.32 -9.45
CA ALA A 74 8.28 -4.15 -8.11
C ALA A 74 7.32 -2.96 -8.07
N LEU A 75 7.63 -1.87 -8.79
CA LEU A 75 6.74 -0.73 -8.95
C LEU A 75 5.45 -1.13 -9.66
N GLY A 76 5.56 -1.87 -10.76
CA GLY A 76 4.39 -2.44 -11.46
C GLY A 76 3.53 -3.30 -10.53
N ASN A 77 4.14 -4.26 -9.85
CA ASN A 77 3.46 -5.13 -8.90
C ASN A 77 2.83 -4.38 -7.72
N THR A 78 3.42 -3.27 -7.29
CA THR A 78 2.85 -2.40 -6.26
C THR A 78 1.55 -1.77 -6.73
N LEU A 79 1.53 -1.15 -7.92
CA LEU A 79 0.30 -0.53 -8.45
C LEU A 79 -0.80 -1.58 -8.70
N ARG A 80 -0.45 -2.77 -9.20
CA ARG A 80 -1.42 -3.89 -9.32
C ARG A 80 -1.94 -4.33 -7.96
N GLY A 81 -1.06 -4.48 -6.97
CA GLY A 81 -1.41 -4.85 -5.61
C GLY A 81 -2.32 -3.82 -4.93
N LEU A 82 -2.08 -2.52 -5.14
CA LEU A 82 -2.92 -1.43 -4.62
C LEU A 82 -4.31 -1.45 -5.24
N ALA A 83 -4.40 -1.59 -6.56
CA ALA A 83 -5.68 -1.69 -7.23
C ALA A 83 -6.46 -2.94 -6.82
N SER A 84 -5.78 -4.11 -6.74
CA SER A 84 -6.34 -5.35 -6.21
C SER A 84 -6.82 -5.20 -4.76
N ALA A 85 -6.07 -4.49 -3.93
CA ALA A 85 -6.46 -4.21 -2.55
C ALA A 85 -7.74 -3.38 -2.47
N SER A 86 -7.92 -2.37 -3.33
CA SER A 86 -9.16 -1.59 -3.42
C SER A 86 -10.37 -2.47 -3.74
N GLU A 87 -10.23 -3.36 -4.72
CA GLU A 87 -11.28 -4.31 -5.11
C GLU A 87 -11.64 -5.25 -3.96
N LEU A 88 -10.64 -5.91 -3.36
CA LEU A 88 -10.84 -6.83 -2.23
C LEU A 88 -11.43 -6.11 -1.01
N ALA A 89 -11.02 -4.86 -0.78
CA ALA A 89 -11.53 -4.02 0.30
C ALA A 89 -12.93 -3.48 0.00
N LYS A 90 -13.44 -3.59 -1.23
CA LYS A 90 -14.67 -2.90 -1.65
C LYS A 90 -14.67 -1.45 -1.15
N SER A 91 -13.53 -0.78 -1.24
CA SER A 91 -13.27 0.55 -0.68
C SER A 91 -11.94 1.03 -1.26
N PRO A 92 -11.80 2.32 -1.60
CA PRO A 92 -10.56 2.82 -2.19
C PRO A 92 -9.40 2.67 -1.20
N ILE A 93 -8.33 2.04 -1.66
CA ILE A 93 -7.02 2.24 -1.06
C ILE A 93 -6.47 3.54 -1.62
N GLU A 94 -6.58 4.59 -0.81
CA GLU A 94 -5.89 5.84 -1.07
C GLU A 94 -4.41 5.66 -0.68
N PHE A 95 -3.51 6.19 -1.49
CA PHE A 95 -2.10 6.19 -1.17
C PHE A 95 -1.42 7.47 -1.59
N MET A 96 -0.35 7.81 -0.89
CA MET A 96 0.62 8.78 -1.38
C MET A 96 1.95 8.06 -1.55
N VAL A 97 2.72 8.49 -2.54
CA VAL A 97 3.99 7.88 -2.89
C VAL A 97 5.09 8.93 -2.84
N ARG A 98 6.24 8.58 -2.26
CA ARG A 98 7.41 9.45 -2.12
C ARG A 98 8.69 8.68 -2.42
N TRP A 99 9.70 9.41 -2.88
CA TRP A 99 11.07 8.92 -2.99
C TRP A 99 11.70 8.83 -1.61
N HIS A 100 12.35 7.71 -1.30
CA HIS A 100 13.15 7.51 -0.09
C HIS A 100 14.55 7.05 -0.46
N GLU A 101 15.54 7.64 0.20
CA GLU A 101 16.93 7.16 0.14
C GLU A 101 17.05 5.94 1.05
N GLU A 102 17.62 4.85 0.52
CA GLU A 102 17.92 3.61 1.25
C GLU A 102 19.40 3.25 1.03
N GLN A 103 19.92 2.32 1.84
CA GLN A 103 21.30 1.84 1.69
C GLN A 103 21.61 1.29 0.29
N GLU A 104 20.62 0.67 -0.36
CA GLU A 104 20.71 0.07 -1.70
C GLU A 104 20.32 1.04 -2.83
N GLY A 105 20.19 2.34 -2.52
CA GLY A 105 19.74 3.38 -3.45
C GLY A 105 18.29 3.81 -3.26
N ARG A 106 17.72 4.47 -4.26
CA ARG A 106 16.40 5.11 -4.14
C ARG A 106 15.28 4.08 -4.27
N ALA A 107 14.34 4.12 -3.33
CA ALA A 107 13.10 3.34 -3.36
C ALA A 107 11.88 4.27 -3.40
N LEU A 108 10.74 3.75 -3.87
CA LEU A 108 9.45 4.38 -3.63
C LEU A 108 8.79 3.74 -2.42
N ARG A 109 8.24 4.58 -1.54
CA ARG A 109 7.36 4.14 -0.45
C ARG A 109 5.95 4.67 -0.69
N PHE A 110 4.97 3.78 -0.61
CA PHE A 110 3.55 4.03 -0.78
C PHE A 110 2.89 3.88 0.58
N ARG A 111 2.47 4.99 1.20
CA ARG A 111 1.64 4.90 2.40
C ARG A 111 0.20 4.81 1.94
N CYS A 112 -0.48 3.76 2.40
CA CYS A 112 -1.78 3.33 1.92
C CYS A 112 -2.75 3.33 3.11
N GLN A 113 -3.98 3.81 2.90
CA GLN A 113 -4.99 3.88 3.94
C GLN A 113 -6.40 3.80 3.32
N ILE A 114 -7.35 3.34 4.12
CA ILE A 114 -8.78 3.44 3.81
C ILE A 114 -9.34 4.60 4.63
N HIS A 115 -9.82 5.63 3.95
CA HIS A 115 -10.48 6.76 4.62
C HIS A 115 -12.00 6.71 4.54
N GLU A 116 -12.54 6.02 3.53
CA GLU A 116 -13.96 6.12 3.18
C GLU A 116 -14.57 4.76 2.86
N SER A 117 -15.88 4.68 3.08
CA SER A 117 -16.70 3.57 2.61
C SER A 117 -16.81 3.57 1.07
N TRP A 118 -17.25 2.45 0.51
CA TRP A 118 -17.52 2.37 -0.94
C TRP A 118 -18.55 3.39 -1.42
N GLY A 119 -19.60 3.63 -0.63
CA GLY A 119 -20.69 4.52 -1.01
C GLY A 119 -20.22 5.95 -1.18
N GLU A 120 -19.47 6.46 -0.21
CA GLU A 120 -18.84 7.78 -0.23
C GLU A 120 -17.85 7.90 -1.39
N TRP A 121 -17.01 6.86 -1.57
CA TRP A 121 -16.06 6.83 -2.65
C TRP A 121 -16.72 6.87 -4.02
N LYS A 122 -17.81 6.12 -4.22
CA LYS A 122 -18.52 6.09 -5.51
C LYS A 122 -19.02 7.49 -5.88
N GLN A 123 -19.54 8.25 -4.91
CA GLN A 123 -19.96 9.63 -5.14
C GLN A 123 -18.76 10.52 -5.50
N ARG A 124 -17.66 10.44 -4.75
CA ARG A 124 -16.44 11.20 -5.06
C ARG A 124 -15.87 10.83 -6.42
N TRP A 125 -15.83 9.55 -6.78
CA TRP A 125 -15.35 9.10 -8.08
C TRP A 125 -16.10 9.79 -9.21
N PHE A 126 -17.43 9.80 -9.18
CA PHE A 126 -18.21 10.52 -10.20
C PHE A 126 -17.92 12.02 -10.23
N GLN A 127 -17.69 12.65 -9.07
CA GLN A 127 -17.30 14.06 -9.01
C GLN A 127 -15.90 14.30 -9.60
N LEU A 128 -14.95 13.40 -9.39
CA LEU A 128 -13.60 13.48 -9.95
C LEU A 128 -13.62 13.23 -11.46
N ASP A 129 -14.36 12.21 -11.89
CA ASP A 129 -14.48 11.79 -13.29
C ASP A 129 -15.17 12.85 -14.15
N SER A 130 -16.26 13.46 -13.65
CA SER A 130 -16.97 14.54 -14.36
C SER A 130 -16.12 15.81 -14.58
N ARG A 131 -15.06 16.01 -13.79
CA ARG A 131 -14.11 17.12 -13.98
C ARG A 131 -13.06 16.81 -15.05
N VAL A 132 -12.84 15.54 -15.35
CA VAL A 132 -11.79 15.11 -16.27
C VAL A 132 -12.38 14.85 -17.65
N ARG A 133 -12.07 15.72 -18.61
CA ARG A 133 -12.51 15.54 -20.00
C ARG A 133 -11.77 14.43 -20.75
N LYS A 134 -10.48 14.24 -20.44
CA LYS A 134 -9.62 13.23 -21.06
C LYS A 134 -8.54 12.78 -20.07
N PRO A 135 -8.50 11.48 -19.71
CA PRO A 135 -7.43 10.96 -18.88
C PRO A 135 -6.05 11.10 -19.54
N LEU A 136 -5.02 11.32 -18.73
CA LEU A 136 -3.63 11.30 -19.19
C LEU A 136 -3.26 9.86 -19.58
N SER A 137 -2.83 9.67 -20.83
CA SER A 137 -2.32 8.38 -21.28
C SER A 137 -0.85 8.22 -20.92
N VAL A 138 -0.49 7.06 -20.37
CA VAL A 138 0.90 6.71 -20.06
C VAL A 138 1.36 5.62 -21.02
N THR A 139 2.51 5.83 -21.65
CA THR A 139 3.17 4.89 -22.55
C THR A 139 4.56 4.53 -22.03
N PRO A 140 5.21 3.46 -22.53
CA PRO A 140 6.57 3.11 -22.13
C PRO A 140 7.62 4.21 -22.40
N ASN A 141 7.32 5.15 -23.30
CA ASN A 141 8.22 6.25 -23.67
C ASN A 141 7.83 7.58 -22.99
N THR A 142 6.84 7.57 -22.11
CA THR A 142 6.41 8.77 -21.41
C THR A 142 7.51 9.22 -20.44
N ASP A 143 7.93 10.47 -20.58
CA ASP A 143 8.89 11.09 -19.67
C ASP A 143 8.25 11.35 -18.29
N VAL A 144 8.94 10.92 -17.22
CA VAL A 144 8.44 10.99 -15.84
C VAL A 144 8.23 12.43 -15.38
N GLU A 145 9.17 13.34 -15.71
CA GLU A 145 9.10 14.73 -15.28
C GLU A 145 7.97 15.46 -16.00
N LYS A 146 7.83 15.26 -17.32
CA LYS A 146 6.74 15.85 -18.11
C LYS A 146 5.37 15.33 -17.67
N LEU A 147 5.26 14.04 -17.34
CA LEU A 147 4.02 13.48 -16.80
C LEU A 147 3.69 14.09 -15.43
N ALA A 148 4.67 14.19 -14.54
CA ALA A 148 4.48 14.79 -13.22
C ALA A 148 4.06 16.27 -13.31
N GLU A 149 4.64 17.03 -14.23
CA GLU A 149 4.25 18.42 -14.52
C GLU A 149 2.82 18.49 -15.07
N ALA A 150 2.47 17.64 -16.04
CA ALA A 150 1.13 17.57 -16.59
C ALA A 150 0.08 17.24 -15.50
N MET A 151 0.40 16.31 -14.59
CA MET A 151 -0.44 16.01 -13.43
C MET A 151 -0.61 17.24 -12.53
N ALA A 152 0.47 17.94 -12.17
CA ALA A 152 0.40 19.12 -11.32
C ALA A 152 -0.41 20.27 -11.95
N VAL A 153 -0.21 20.53 -13.25
CA VAL A 153 -0.97 21.55 -14.00
C VAL A 153 -2.44 21.17 -14.10
N THR A 154 -2.75 19.90 -14.37
CA THR A 154 -4.14 19.41 -14.46
C THR A 154 -4.83 19.52 -13.11
N HIS A 155 -4.16 19.09 -12.03
CA HIS A 155 -4.67 19.23 -10.67
C HIS A 155 -4.93 20.68 -10.30
N ARG A 156 -4.00 21.61 -10.59
CA ARG A 156 -4.21 23.04 -10.34
C ARG A 156 -5.45 23.60 -11.05
N LYS A 157 -5.73 23.15 -12.29
CA LYS A 157 -6.86 23.64 -13.09
C LYS A 157 -8.19 23.02 -12.70
N LEU A 158 -8.20 21.73 -12.37
CA LEU A 158 -9.43 20.93 -12.26
C LEU A 158 -9.65 20.37 -10.85
N SER A 159 -8.73 20.61 -9.92
CA SER A 159 -8.69 19.98 -8.58
C SER A 159 -8.77 18.45 -8.63
N GLY A 160 -8.25 17.87 -9.71
CA GLY A 160 -8.28 16.44 -9.96
C GLY A 160 -7.51 16.08 -11.23
N VAL A 161 -6.94 14.88 -11.27
CA VAL A 161 -6.28 14.30 -12.44
C VAL A 161 -6.81 12.90 -12.61
N ALA A 162 -7.08 12.46 -13.84
CA ALA A 162 -7.23 11.04 -14.14
C ALA A 162 -6.12 10.60 -15.10
N PHE A 163 -5.68 9.35 -14.95
CA PHE A 163 -4.76 8.71 -15.88
C PHE A 163 -5.15 7.24 -16.10
N GLU A 164 -4.79 6.74 -17.28
CA GLU A 164 -5.07 5.38 -17.70
C GLU A 164 -3.78 4.60 -17.89
N LEU A 165 -3.69 3.42 -17.26
CA LEU A 165 -2.53 2.55 -17.32
C LEU A 165 -2.87 1.22 -17.97
N ASN A 166 -1.95 0.69 -18.77
CA ASN A 166 -1.98 -0.71 -19.18
C ASN A 166 -1.45 -1.58 -18.01
N PRO A 167 -2.30 -2.38 -17.33
CA PRO A 167 -1.86 -3.23 -16.22
C PRO A 167 -0.83 -4.27 -16.66
N ASN A 168 -0.75 -4.63 -17.94
CA ASN A 168 0.17 -5.67 -18.41
C ASN A 168 1.57 -5.13 -18.74
N ASN A 169 1.81 -3.83 -18.62
CA ASN A 169 3.07 -3.21 -18.99
C ASN A 169 3.79 -2.61 -17.75
N ASN A 170 4.86 -3.26 -17.30
CA ASN A 170 5.62 -2.82 -16.12
C ASN A 170 6.25 -1.44 -16.31
N ALA A 171 6.75 -1.11 -17.50
CA ALA A 171 7.31 0.21 -17.79
C ALA A 171 6.26 1.32 -17.63
N VAL A 172 5.05 1.12 -18.14
CA VAL A 172 3.92 2.06 -17.97
C VAL A 172 3.60 2.27 -16.49
N LEU A 173 3.47 1.19 -15.72
CA LEU A 173 3.15 1.26 -14.30
C LEU A 173 4.28 1.92 -13.48
N SER A 174 5.53 1.59 -13.81
CA SER A 174 6.72 2.18 -13.18
C SER A 174 6.84 3.67 -13.46
N ILE A 175 6.63 4.11 -14.71
CA ILE A 175 6.60 5.53 -15.08
C ILE A 175 5.51 6.26 -14.29
N ALA A 176 4.31 5.69 -14.22
CA ALA A 176 3.22 6.27 -13.46
C ALA A 176 3.56 6.40 -11.97
N ALA A 177 4.11 5.35 -11.35
CA ALA A 177 4.51 5.37 -9.95
C ALA A 177 5.59 6.44 -9.66
N LYS A 178 6.60 6.53 -10.53
CA LYS A 178 7.66 7.55 -10.41
C LYS A 178 7.12 8.96 -10.61
N ALA A 179 6.23 9.14 -11.59
CA ALA A 179 5.60 10.44 -11.85
C ALA A 179 4.76 10.89 -10.65
N LEU A 180 3.93 10.00 -10.08
CA LEU A 180 3.18 10.26 -8.85
C LEU A 180 4.09 10.66 -7.68
N ALA A 181 5.29 10.07 -7.57
CA ALA A 181 6.26 10.42 -6.53
C ALA A 181 6.95 11.77 -6.78
N THR A 182 6.99 12.21 -8.03
CA THR A 182 7.58 13.48 -8.45
C THR A 182 6.58 14.64 -8.44
N THR A 183 5.30 14.39 -8.73
CA THR A 183 4.22 15.40 -8.78
C THR A 183 4.16 16.34 -7.57
N PRO A 184 4.35 15.88 -6.31
CA PRO A 184 4.34 16.76 -5.14
C PRO A 184 5.29 17.96 -5.26
N ARG A 185 6.49 17.75 -5.83
CA ARG A 185 7.50 18.81 -6.02
C ARG A 185 7.16 19.77 -7.15
N LYS A 186 6.23 19.38 -8.03
CA LYS A 186 5.73 20.19 -9.14
C LYS A 186 4.43 20.92 -8.79
N ALA A 187 3.83 20.62 -7.63
CA ALA A 187 2.64 21.31 -7.17
C ALA A 187 2.94 22.79 -6.94
N HIS A 188 1.96 23.64 -7.22
CA HIS A 188 2.10 25.10 -7.10
C HIS A 188 2.20 25.59 -5.64
N ARG A 189 1.83 24.74 -4.68
CA ARG A 189 1.94 24.96 -3.23
C ARG A 189 2.46 23.68 -2.59
N GLU A 190 3.40 23.83 -1.65
CA GLU A 190 4.00 22.71 -0.93
C GLU A 190 2.97 21.89 -0.15
N GLU A 191 2.06 22.56 0.57
CA GLU A 191 0.94 21.94 1.28
C GLU A 191 0.06 21.07 0.37
N ILE A 192 -0.20 21.55 -0.85
CA ILE A 192 -0.97 20.78 -1.83
C ILE A 192 -0.17 19.57 -2.28
N GLY A 193 1.11 19.74 -2.63
CA GLY A 193 2.00 18.65 -2.98
C GLY A 193 2.07 17.58 -1.88
N ALA A 194 2.20 18.02 -0.62
CA ALA A 194 2.22 17.18 0.56
C ALA A 194 0.92 16.39 0.72
N GLY A 195 -0.24 16.98 0.41
CA GLY A 195 -1.56 16.33 0.49
C GLY A 195 -2.03 15.60 -0.76
N LEU A 196 -1.22 15.49 -1.83
CA LEU A 196 -1.64 14.75 -3.03
C LEU A 196 -1.72 13.25 -2.74
N VAL A 197 -2.93 12.72 -2.88
CA VAL A 197 -3.26 11.30 -2.78
C VAL A 197 -3.67 10.75 -4.15
N CYS A 198 -3.48 9.44 -4.32
CA CYS A 198 -3.95 8.70 -5.47
C CYS A 198 -4.84 7.54 -5.03
N ALA A 199 -5.89 7.26 -5.80
CA ALA A 199 -6.65 6.03 -5.68
C ALA A 199 -6.69 5.35 -7.05
N LEU A 200 -6.40 4.05 -7.06
CA LEU A 200 -6.50 3.23 -8.26
C LEU A 200 -7.77 2.39 -8.19
N ARG A 201 -8.41 2.25 -9.35
CA ARG A 201 -9.50 1.31 -9.56
C ARG A 201 -9.05 0.28 -10.59
N TRP A 202 -9.19 -1.00 -10.22
CA TRP A 202 -9.02 -2.08 -11.18
C TRP A 202 -10.27 -2.14 -12.05
N PRO A 203 -10.15 -2.49 -13.33
CA PRO A 203 -11.30 -2.94 -14.08
C PRO A 203 -11.96 -4.13 -13.37
N SER A 204 -13.28 -4.12 -13.22
CA SER A 204 -13.98 -5.12 -12.42
C SER A 204 -13.58 -6.55 -12.81
N MET A 205 -13.11 -7.36 -11.85
CA MET A 205 -12.87 -8.80 -12.09
C MET A 205 -14.16 -9.54 -12.46
N ASP A 206 -15.32 -9.02 -12.04
CA ASP A 206 -16.65 -9.60 -12.32
C ASP A 206 -17.13 -9.30 -13.75
N HIS A 207 -16.51 -8.32 -14.42
CA HIS A 207 -16.80 -7.97 -15.80
C HIS A 207 -15.49 -7.91 -16.58
N LYS A 208 -15.07 -9.04 -17.15
CA LYS A 208 -13.86 -9.14 -17.99
C LYS A 208 -13.83 -8.16 -19.18
N GLU A 209 -14.98 -7.60 -19.54
CA GLU A 209 -15.14 -6.56 -20.57
C GLU A 209 -15.05 -5.12 -20.02
N ALA A 210 -15.17 -4.92 -18.70
CA ALA A 210 -15.17 -3.62 -18.07
C ALA A 210 -13.75 -3.08 -17.91
N SER A 211 -13.24 -2.47 -18.98
CA SER A 211 -11.91 -1.85 -19.10
C SER A 211 -10.74 -2.85 -19.03
N THR A 212 -9.80 -2.79 -19.97
CA THR A 212 -8.51 -3.50 -19.85
C THR A 212 -7.45 -2.64 -19.15
N ARG A 213 -7.86 -1.51 -18.59
CA ARG A 213 -7.00 -0.43 -18.10
C ARG A 213 -7.27 -0.15 -16.63
N VAL A 214 -6.18 0.12 -15.91
CA VAL A 214 -6.25 0.65 -14.54
C VAL A 214 -6.48 2.15 -14.64
N TYR A 215 -7.52 2.63 -13.98
CA TYR A 215 -7.82 4.05 -13.88
C TYR A 215 -7.35 4.57 -12.53
N GLY A 216 -6.57 5.65 -12.55
CA GLY A 216 -6.12 6.32 -11.34
C GLY A 216 -6.62 7.75 -11.28
N HIS A 217 -7.06 8.17 -10.10
CA HIS A 217 -7.32 9.59 -9.82
C HIS A 217 -6.29 10.13 -8.84
N VAL A 218 -5.79 11.33 -9.11
CA VAL A 218 -4.99 12.13 -8.17
C VAL A 218 -5.83 13.32 -7.73
N TYR A 219 -5.91 13.54 -6.43
CA TYR A 219 -6.62 14.65 -5.83
C TYR A 219 -5.95 15.08 -4.53
N TRP A 220 -6.34 16.22 -4.01
CA TRP A 220 -5.79 16.74 -2.76
C TRP A 220 -6.65 16.31 -1.59
N ARG A 221 -6.00 15.89 -0.51
CA ARG A 221 -6.57 15.66 0.80
C ARG A 221 -5.74 16.45 1.81
N THR A 222 -6.34 16.92 2.89
CA THR A 222 -5.57 17.49 4.00
C THR A 222 -4.52 16.45 4.42
N PRO A 223 -3.22 16.79 4.42
CA PRO A 223 -2.19 15.82 4.73
C PRO A 223 -2.41 15.27 6.15
N PRO A 224 -2.28 13.95 6.36
CA PRO A 224 -2.26 13.40 7.72
C PRO A 224 -1.03 13.95 8.47
N ASP A 225 -1.14 14.12 9.79
CA ASP A 225 -0.04 14.58 10.65
C ASP A 225 1.28 13.84 10.31
N GLU A 226 2.36 14.63 10.26
CA GLU A 226 3.64 14.47 9.56
C GLU A 226 4.51 13.22 9.84
N ASN A 227 3.99 12.11 10.33
CA ASN A 227 4.78 10.90 10.61
C ASN A 227 4.88 9.98 9.37
N TRP A 228 5.46 10.50 8.28
CA TRP A 228 5.84 9.69 7.09
C TRP A 228 7.11 8.86 7.33
N GLU A 229 7.91 9.28 8.30
CA GLU A 229 9.14 8.61 8.69
C GLU A 229 8.81 7.35 9.48
N VAL A 230 8.78 6.22 8.78
CA VAL A 230 9.03 4.94 9.44
C VAL A 230 10.54 4.91 9.72
N PRO A 231 10.98 4.98 10.99
CA PRO A 231 12.40 4.96 11.31
C PRO A 231 13.01 3.68 10.74
N PRO A 232 14.24 3.74 10.18
CA PRO A 232 14.92 2.54 9.72
C PRO A 232 14.97 1.55 10.88
N GLN A 233 14.54 0.31 10.65
CA GLN A 233 14.77 -0.75 11.61
C GLN A 233 16.29 -0.88 11.72
N SER A 234 16.87 -0.42 12.82
CA SER A 234 18.21 -0.81 13.20
C SER A 234 18.23 -2.33 13.16
N GLY A 235 18.94 -2.87 12.16
CA GLY A 235 19.12 -4.31 12.05
C GLY A 235 19.57 -4.83 13.40
N ARG A 236 19.04 -6.00 13.78
CA ARG A 236 19.71 -6.83 14.77
C ARG A 236 21.16 -6.92 14.33
N THR A 237 22.04 -6.17 14.99
CA THR A 237 23.46 -6.47 15.00
C THR A 237 23.53 -7.93 15.42
N ALA A 238 23.94 -8.79 14.49
CA ALA A 238 24.36 -10.12 14.82
C ALA A 238 25.32 -9.98 16.00
N SER A 239 24.93 -10.51 17.15
CA SER A 239 25.80 -10.70 18.29
C SER A 239 27.03 -11.44 17.77
N SER A 240 28.17 -10.75 17.72
CA SER A 240 29.46 -11.39 17.49
C SER A 240 29.64 -12.47 18.56
N PRO A 241 30.15 -13.66 18.21
CA PRO A 241 30.43 -14.67 19.20
C PRO A 241 31.53 -14.15 20.13
N ALA A 242 31.30 -14.29 21.43
CA ALA A 242 32.30 -14.05 22.45
C ALA A 242 33.55 -14.87 22.11
N ARG A 243 34.70 -14.20 21.99
CA ARG A 243 36.00 -14.85 22.08
C ARG A 243 36.20 -15.25 23.53
N ASP A 244 35.92 -16.50 23.85
CA ASP A 244 36.48 -17.14 25.03
C ASP A 244 38.00 -17.15 24.88
N SER A 245 38.67 -16.46 25.80
CA SER A 245 40.10 -16.56 26.01
C SER A 245 40.27 -17.39 27.28
N GLY A 246 40.61 -18.66 27.10
CA GLY A 246 41.05 -19.60 28.13
C GLY A 246 42.10 -20.51 27.53
#